data_AF-A0A965QML8-F1
#
_entry.id   AF-A0A965QML8-F1
#
_cell.length_a   1.000
_cell.length_b   1.000
_cell.length_c   1.000
_cell.angle_alpha   90.00
_cell.angle_beta   90.00
_cell.angle_gamma   90.00
#
_symmetry.space_group_name_H-M   'P 1'
#
loop_
_entity.id
_entity.type
_entity.pdbx_description
1 polymer ?
#
loop_
_entity_poly.entity_id
_entity_poly.type
_entity_poly.pdbx_seq_one_letter_code
_entity_poly.pdbx_strand_id
1 'polypeptide(L)' 'MNNYMKVSSYEGRKGEIRKVVLLYSGGLDTSVMLKWIQDEYQAEVIALTIDIGQQADNLEEIR' A
#
# COMPACT_ATOMS: atom_id res chain seq x y z
N MET A 1 -26.12 15.07 8.56
CA MET A 1 -24.77 15.66 8.61
C MET A 1 -23.81 14.57 8.99
N ASN A 2 -23.00 14.06 8.05
CA ASN A 2 -22.01 13.03 8.36
C ASN A 2 -20.82 13.70 9.05
N ASN A 3 -20.58 13.35 10.31
CA ASN A 3 -19.39 13.77 11.05
C ASN A 3 -18.20 12.97 10.55
N TYR A 4 -17.54 13.47 9.50
CA TYR A 4 -16.24 12.95 9.08
C TYR A 4 -15.18 13.50 10.05
N MET A 5 -14.79 12.72 11.06
CA MET A 5 -13.64 13.04 11.89
C MET A 5 -12.36 12.62 11.17
N LYS A 6 -11.54 13.60 10.76
CA LYS A 6 -10.19 13.38 10.24
C LYS A 6 -9.29 12.92 11.40
N VAL A 7 -9.23 11.61 11.64
CA VAL A 7 -8.60 11.04 12.86
C VAL A 7 -7.09 11.16 12.90
N SER A 8 -6.41 11.26 11.75
CA SER A 8 -4.99 11.67 11.63
C SER A 8 -4.58 11.44 10.17
N SER A 9 -4.20 12.48 9.44
CA SER A 9 -3.47 12.29 8.18
C SER A 9 -1.99 12.40 8.48
N TYR A 10 -1.28 11.28 8.41
CA TYR A 10 0.16 11.33 8.29
C TYR A 10 0.50 11.52 6.82
N GLU A 11 1.08 12.66 6.47
CA GLU A 11 1.65 12.91 5.15
C GLU A 11 3.14 12.61 5.22
N GLY A 12 3.56 11.53 4.55
CA GLY A 12 4.95 11.12 4.55
C GLY A 12 5.83 12.14 3.83
N ARG A 13 6.95 12.50 4.45
CA ARG A 13 7.95 13.39 3.86
C ARG A 13 9.11 12.58 3.33
N LYS A 14 9.58 12.93 2.13
CA LYS A 14 10.75 12.27 1.51
C LYS A 14 11.96 12.35 2.45
N GLY A 15 12.65 11.24 2.64
CA GLY A 15 13.80 11.13 3.55
C GLY A 15 13.45 10.92 5.04
N GLU A 16 12.19 11.08 5.44
CA GLU A 16 11.74 10.78 6.82
C GLU A 16 11.11 9.38 6.94
N ILE A 17 10.63 8.83 5.82
CA ILE A 17 9.99 7.51 5.76
C ILE A 17 11.06 6.42 5.63
N ARG A 18 11.09 5.51 6.61
CA ARG A 18 11.98 4.34 6.58
C ARG A 18 11.29 3.07 6.08
N LYS A 19 10.02 2.89 6.41
CA LYS A 19 9.27 1.67 6.12
C LYS A 19 7.80 1.99 5.82
N VAL A 20 7.26 1.34 4.79
CA VAL A 20 5.87 1.43 4.37
C VAL A 20 5.27 0.04 4.31
N VAL A 21 4.08 -0.13 4.85
CA VAL A 21 3.25 -1.30 4.59
C VAL A 21 2.24 -0.90 3.53
N LEU A 22 2.34 -1.50 2.35
CA LEU A 22 1.44 -1.28 1.24
C LEU A 22 0.40 -2.41 1.22
N LEU A 23 -0.87 -2.06 1.33
CA LEU A 23 -1.94 -3.02 1.04
C LEU A 23 -1.92 -3.30 -0.46
N TYR A 24 -1.47 -4.51 -0.81
CA TYR A 24 -1.18 -4.91 -2.18
C TYR A 24 -2.27 -5.86 -2.67
N SER A 25 -3.00 -5.44 -3.71
CA SER A 25 -4.08 -6.24 -4.30
C SER A 25 -3.62 -7.17 -5.42
N GLY A 26 -2.37 -7.03 -5.88
CA GLY A 26 -1.86 -7.77 -7.05
C GLY A 26 -2.13 -7.10 -8.40
N GLY A 27 -2.98 -6.06 -8.43
CA GLY A 27 -3.29 -5.33 -9.65
C GLY A 27 -2.20 -4.32 -10.05
N LEU A 28 -2.18 -3.98 -11.35
CA LEU A 28 -1.19 -3.06 -11.98
C LEU A 28 -0.95 -1.79 -11.17
N ASP A 29 -2.02 -1.13 -10.70
CA ASP A 29 -1.91 0.12 -9.94
C ASP A 29 -1.07 -0.07 -8.67
N THR A 30 -1.35 -1.13 -7.90
CA THR A 30 -0.61 -1.42 -6.67
C THR A 30 0.82 -1.88 -6.96
N SER A 31 1.08 -2.52 -8.10
CA SER A 31 2.43 -2.92 -8.52
C SER A 31 3.29 -1.72 -8.88
N VAL A 32 2.71 -0.74 -9.58
CA VAL A 32 3.38 0.53 -9.88
C VAL A 32 3.64 1.33 -8.61
N MET A 33 2.66 1.39 -7.68
CA MET A 33 2.83 2.07 -6.39
C MET A 33 3.98 1.49 -5.57
N LEU A 34 4.13 0.15 -5.53
CA LEU A 34 5.21 -0.51 -4.81
C LEU A 34 6.58 0.02 -5.25
N LYS A 35 6.84 0.04 -6.57
CA LYS A 35 8.10 0.51 -7.12
C LYS A 35 8.27 2.03 -6.94
N TRP A 36 7.21 2.80 -7.18
CA TRP A 36 7.24 4.25 -7.03
C TRP A 36 7.57 4.69 -5.60
N ILE A 37 6.98 4.05 -4.58
CA ILE A 37 7.25 4.38 -3.17
C ILE A 37 8.71 4.09 -2.82
N GLN A 38 9.26 2.97 -3.28
CA GLN A 38 10.68 2.64 -3.07
C GLN A 38 11.59 3.72 -3.67
N ASP A 39 11.33 4.14 -4.90
CA ASP A 39 12.19 5.10 -5.60
C ASP A 39 12.04 6.52 -5.06
N GLU A 40 10.82 6.97 -4.79
CA GLU A 40 10.56 8.35 -4.37
C GLU A 40 10.87 8.62 -2.89
N TYR A 41 10.69 7.61 -2.03
CA TYR A 41 10.90 7.78 -0.59
C TYR A 41 12.17 7.09 -0.09
N GLN A 42 12.84 6.29 -0.93
CA GLN A 42 14.01 5.48 -0.54
C GLN A 42 13.70 4.62 0.70
N ALA A 43 12.47 4.11 0.78
CA ALA A 43 11.92 3.40 1.92
C ALA A 43 11.79 1.90 1.64
N GLU A 44 11.91 1.08 2.69
CA GLU A 44 11.56 -0.33 2.62
C GLU A 44 10.04 -0.47 2.48
N VAL A 45 9.57 -1.21 1.47
CA VAL A 45 8.14 -1.43 1.25
C VAL A 45 7.81 -2.90 1.47
N ILE A 46 6.88 -3.16 2.37
CA ILE A 46 6.30 -4.49 2.63
C ILE A 46 4.94 -4.54 1.96
N ALA A 47 4.79 -5.43 0.97
CA ALA A 47 3.50 -5.72 0.37
C ALA A 47 2.69 -6.64 1.31
N LEU A 48 1.49 -6.21 1.67
CA LEU A 48 0.56 -6.98 2.48
C LEU A 48 -0.71 -7.25 1.67
N THR A 49 -0.92 -8.52 1.33
CA THR A 49 -2.16 -9.02 0.74
C THR A 49 -2.96 -9.73 1.82
N ILE A 50 -4.25 -9.42 1.93
CA ILE A 50 -5.15 -10.01 2.93
C ILE A 50 -6.27 -10.71 2.17
N ASP A 51 -6.39 -12.01 2.37
CA ASP A 51 -7.53 -12.77 1.86
C ASP A 51 -8.76 -12.53 2.74
N ILE A 52 -9.83 -12.03 2.11
CA ILE A 52 -11.14 -11.79 2.72
C ILE A 52 -12.28 -12.43 1.91
N GLY A 53 -11.97 -13.45 1.09
CA GLY A 53 -12.92 -14.09 0.16
C GLY A 53 -12.94 -13.46 -1.24
N GLN A 54 -11.79 -12.98 -1.72
CA GLN A 54 -11.67 -12.43 -3.07
C GLN A 54 -11.84 -13.55 -4.10
N GLN A 55 -12.89 -13.46 -4.94
CA GLN A 55 -13.23 -14.52 -5.92
C GLN A 55 -12.48 -14.39 -7.26
N ALA A 56 -11.86 -13.23 -7.54
CA ALA A 56 -11.46 -12.85 -8.90
C ALA A 56 -9.98 -13.05 -9.21
N ASP A 57 -9.10 -13.13 -8.20
CA ASP A 57 -7.66 -13.15 -8.40
C ASP A 57 -7.06 -14.41 -7.76
N ASN A 58 -6.30 -15.17 -8.55
CA ASN A 58 -5.50 -16.29 -8.04
C ASN A 58 -4.46 -15.74 -7.07
N LEU A 59 -4.76 -15.76 -5.77
CA LEU A 59 -3.86 -15.30 -4.71
C LEU A 59 -2.46 -15.97 -4.75
N GLU A 60 -2.35 -17.14 -5.40
CA GLU A 60 -1.05 -17.79 -5.65
C GLU A 60 -0.12 -16.97 -6.56
N GLU A 61 -0.64 -16.19 -7.51
CA GLU A 61 0.19 -15.35 -8.41
C GLU A 61 0.74 -14.11 -7.72
N ILE A 62 0.15 -13.72 -6.59
CA ILE A 62 0.51 -12.53 -5.80
C ILE A 62 1.56 -12.88 -4.71
N ARG A 63 1.75 -14.18 -4.45
CA ARG A 63 2.46 -14.71 -3.28
C ARG A 63 3.98 -14.73 -3.39
#